data_AF-A0A5C6YLQ7-F1
#
_entry.id   AF-A0A5C6YLQ7-F1
#
_cell.length_a   1.000
_cell.length_b   1.000
_cell.length_c   1.000
_cell.angle_alpha   90.00
_cell.angle_beta   90.00
_cell.angle_gamma   90.00
#
_symmetry.space_group_name_H-M   'P 1'
#
loop_
_entity.id
_entity.type
_entity.pdbx_description
1 polymer ?
#
loop_
_entity_poly.entity_id
_entity_poly.type
_entity_poly.pdbx_seq_one_letter_code
_entity_poly.pdbx_strand_id
1 'polypeptide(L)'
;MKRTEIYWLIGTIVFVLIMNFVVFGTDGFKSDSNVDINIHDTYFVIANIHFVLLFSVLILFGVYLFRTLKRNFKNLTANLILMISTILLILVLIGIDSIVDALIRQTSSWTIYPPLSAGQSIPEIEPKENNLEILSSALFLIQIISLIFLTYCGFKTGRNYKQNG
;
A
#
# COMPACT_ATOMS: atom_id res chain seq x y z
N MET A 1 -24.56 6.67 -14.71
CA MET A 1 -24.40 5.99 -13.40
C MET A 1 -25.76 5.98 -12.69
N LYS A 2 -26.23 4.84 -12.17
CA LYS A 2 -27.52 4.81 -11.43
C LYS A 2 -27.38 5.66 -10.15
N ARG A 3 -28.43 6.40 -9.76
CA ARG A 3 -28.41 7.26 -8.54
C ARG A 3 -27.99 6.50 -7.28
N THR A 4 -28.32 5.22 -7.21
CA THR A 4 -27.90 4.31 -6.12
C THR A 4 -26.39 4.14 -6.01
N GLU A 5 -25.66 4.18 -7.12
CA GLU A 5 -24.20 4.03 -7.10
C GLU A 5 -23.51 5.32 -6.62
N ILE A 6 -24.10 6.48 -6.91
CA ILE A 6 -23.63 7.78 -6.39
C ILE A 6 -23.70 7.79 -4.87
N TYR A 7 -24.84 7.43 -4.29
CA TYR A 7 -24.99 7.39 -2.83
C TYR A 7 -24.02 6.39 -2.18
N TRP A 8 -23.76 5.26 -2.83
CA TRP A 8 -22.78 4.30 -2.35
C TRP A 8 -21.35 4.84 -2.37
N LEU A 9 -20.96 5.52 -3.45
CA LEU A 9 -19.64 6.14 -3.55
C LEU A 9 -19.46 7.23 -2.50
N ILE A 10 -20.44 8.13 -2.36
CA ILE A 10 -20.42 9.19 -1.34
C ILE A 10 -20.34 8.58 0.06
N GLY A 11 -21.16 7.57 0.36
CA GLY A 11 -21.12 6.88 1.65
C GLY A 11 -19.75 6.26 1.94
N THR A 12 -19.09 5.70 0.92
CA THR A 12 -17.74 5.13 1.08
C THR A 12 -16.69 6.22 1.31
N ILE A 13 -16.77 7.35 0.61
CA ILE A 13 -15.87 8.49 0.81
C ILE A 13 -16.02 9.05 2.23
N VAL A 14 -17.25 9.26 2.69
CA VAL A 14 -17.52 9.72 4.07
C VAL A 14 -16.98 8.71 5.09
N PHE A 15 -17.20 7.42 4.85
CA PHE A 15 -16.67 6.37 5.71
C PHE A 15 -15.13 6.37 5.78
N VAL A 16 -14.46 6.54 4.64
CA VAL A 16 -12.99 6.67 4.57
C VAL A 16 -12.52 7.88 5.37
N LEU A 17 -13.18 9.04 5.24
CA LEU A 17 -12.81 10.25 5.99
C LEU A 17 -12.97 10.04 7.50
N ILE A 18 -14.07 9.45 7.94
CA ILE A 18 -14.30 9.13 9.36
C ILE A 18 -13.24 8.15 9.86
N MET A 19 -12.95 7.09 9.10
CA MET A 19 -11.96 6.09 9.51
C MET A 19 -10.55 6.67 9.61
N ASN A 20 -10.15 7.55 8.68
CA ASN A 20 -8.88 8.25 8.78
C ASN A 20 -8.84 9.19 10.00
N PHE A 21 -9.92 9.90 10.27
CA PHE A 21 -10.01 10.75 11.46
C PHE A 21 -9.92 9.94 12.76
N VAL A 22 -10.53 8.75 12.82
CA VAL A 22 -10.45 7.87 13.99
C VAL A 22 -9.05 7.32 14.22
N VAL A 23 -8.34 6.95 13.16
CA VAL A 23 -7.01 6.31 13.26
C VAL A 23 -5.88 7.34 13.42
N PHE A 24 -5.90 8.41 12.63
CA PHE A 24 -4.81 9.40 12.55
C PHE A 24 -5.15 10.74 13.19
N GLY A 25 -6.37 10.90 13.74
CA GLY A 25 -6.82 12.14 14.34
C GLY A 25 -6.83 13.32 13.35
N THR A 26 -6.56 14.51 13.88
CA THR A 26 -6.37 15.71 13.07
C THR A 26 -5.02 15.73 12.34
N ASP A 27 -4.06 14.95 12.81
CA ASP A 27 -2.71 14.96 12.25
C ASP A 27 -2.67 14.31 10.88
N GLY A 28 -3.48 13.28 10.62
CA GLY A 28 -3.64 12.71 9.27
C GLY A 28 -4.06 13.70 8.17
N PHE A 29 -4.63 14.86 8.54
CA PHE A 29 -5.04 15.91 7.60
C PHE A 29 -4.02 17.06 7.47
N LYS A 30 -2.93 17.03 8.25
CA LYS A 30 -1.86 18.04 8.19
C LYS A 30 -0.72 17.55 7.29
N SER A 31 -0.33 18.38 6.33
CA SER A 31 0.77 18.05 5.40
C SER A 31 2.14 17.97 6.09
N ASP A 32 2.35 18.72 7.16
CA ASP A 32 3.65 18.81 7.86
C ASP A 32 3.79 17.77 8.98
N SER A 33 2.81 16.87 9.11
CA SER A 33 2.81 15.87 10.16
C SER A 33 3.56 14.61 9.71
N ASN A 34 4.41 14.11 10.60
CA ASN A 34 5.25 12.94 10.35
C ASN A 34 4.98 11.86 11.40
N VAL A 35 5.12 10.60 10.97
CA VAL A 35 5.32 9.47 11.87
C VAL A 35 6.81 9.32 12.08
N ASP A 36 7.19 9.36 13.34
CA ASP A 36 8.54 9.06 13.78
C ASP A 36 8.63 7.58 14.16
N ILE A 37 9.43 6.83 13.41
CA ILE A 37 9.66 5.41 13.64
C ILE A 37 11.07 5.26 14.22
N ASN A 38 11.12 4.76 15.45
CA ASN A 38 12.37 4.42 16.11
C ASN A 38 12.70 2.95 15.85
N ILE A 39 13.75 2.69 15.07
CA ILE A 39 14.23 1.34 14.75
C ILE A 39 15.66 1.23 15.27
N HIS A 40 15.82 0.52 16.39
CA HIS A 40 17.10 0.44 17.11
C HIS A 40 17.66 1.82 17.47
N ASP A 41 18.84 2.17 16.95
CA ASP A 41 19.51 3.46 17.19
C ASP A 41 19.27 4.46 16.03
N THR A 42 18.33 4.14 15.13
CA THR A 42 18.03 4.94 13.95
C THR A 42 16.62 5.52 14.02
N TYR A 43 16.52 6.83 13.73
CA TYR A 43 15.26 7.55 13.65
C TYR A 43 14.85 7.73 12.19
N PHE A 44 13.64 7.27 11.86
CA PHE A 44 13.09 7.37 10.52
C PHE A 44 11.82 8.20 10.52
N VAL A 45 11.80 9.25 9.70
CA VAL A 45 10.69 10.22 9.65
C VAL A 45 9.95 10.01 8.34
N ILE A 46 8.69 9.57 8.43
CA ILE A 46 7.82 9.35 7.27
C ILE A 46 6.65 10.32 7.35
N ALA A 47 6.33 11.01 6.26
CA ALA A 47 5.15 11.85 6.21
C ALA A 47 3.86 11.01 6.43
N ASN A 48 2.98 11.49 7.32
CA ASN A 48 1.71 10.81 7.66
C ASN A 48 0.85 10.52 6.42
N ILE A 49 0.96 11.36 5.40
CA ILE A 49 0.19 11.25 4.15
C ILE A 49 0.35 9.88 3.49
N HIS A 50 1.50 9.22 3.58
CA HIS A 50 1.72 7.89 3.00
C HIS A 50 0.83 6.83 3.66
N PHE A 51 0.69 6.88 4.99
CA PHE A 51 -0.16 5.95 5.75
C PHE A 51 -1.65 6.26 5.58
N VAL A 52 -2.02 7.53 5.61
CA VAL A 52 -3.40 7.98 5.35
C VAL A 52 -3.86 7.55 3.97
N LEU A 53 -2.99 7.71 2.95
CA LEU A 53 -3.28 7.33 1.58
C LEU A 53 -3.37 5.80 1.44
N LEU A 54 -2.45 5.03 2.04
CA LEU A 54 -2.52 3.57 2.09
C LEU A 54 -3.83 3.09 2.70
N PHE A 55 -4.18 3.61 3.87
CA PHE A 55 -5.38 3.21 4.60
C PHE A 55 -6.65 3.55 3.82
N SER A 56 -6.70 4.75 3.24
CA SER A 56 -7.82 5.21 2.40
C SER A 56 -8.05 4.30 1.20
N VAL A 57 -6.99 3.99 0.46
CA VAL A 57 -7.06 3.14 -0.73
C VAL A 57 -7.38 1.70 -0.36
N LEU A 58 -6.88 1.19 0.77
CA LEU A 58 -7.19 -0.15 1.25
C LEU A 58 -8.67 -0.31 1.61
N ILE A 59 -9.27 0.68 2.29
CA ILE A 59 -10.70 0.68 2.61
C ILE A 59 -11.52 0.73 1.31
N LEU A 60 -11.18 1.64 0.39
CA LEU A 60 -11.89 1.76 -0.88
C LEU A 60 -11.82 0.44 -1.67
N PHE A 61 -10.64 -0.17 -1.75
CA PHE A 61 -10.42 -1.45 -2.40
C PHE A 61 -11.27 -2.54 -1.75
N GLY A 62 -11.21 -2.68 -0.41
CA GLY A 62 -11.93 -3.70 0.33
C GLY A 62 -13.45 -3.61 0.17
N VAL A 63 -14.02 -2.39 0.28
CA VAL A 63 -15.47 -2.15 0.13
C VAL A 63 -15.94 -2.56 -1.27
N TYR A 64 -15.24 -2.12 -2.32
CA TYR A 64 -15.62 -2.41 -3.70
C TYR A 64 -15.29 -3.84 -4.12
N LEU A 65 -14.26 -4.46 -3.54
CA LEU A 65 -13.95 -5.88 -3.72
C LEU A 65 -15.11 -6.73 -3.21
N PHE A 66 -15.48 -6.55 -1.95
CA PHE A 66 -16.57 -7.30 -1.32
C PHE A 66 -17.90 -7.09 -2.08
N ARG A 67 -18.20 -5.85 -2.45
CA ARG A 67 -19.41 -5.52 -3.21
C ARG A 67 -19.44 -6.19 -4.59
N THR A 68 -18.32 -6.16 -5.31
CA THR A 68 -18.21 -6.71 -6.66
C THR A 68 -18.30 -8.23 -6.65
N LEU A 69 -17.66 -8.88 -5.66
CA LEU A 69 -17.76 -10.32 -5.41
C LEU A 69 -19.20 -10.73 -5.10
N LYS A 70 -19.86 -10.05 -4.14
CA LYS A 70 -21.25 -10.35 -3.75
C LYS A 70 -22.23 -10.21 -4.92
N ARG A 71 -21.98 -9.26 -5.82
CA ARG A 71 -22.81 -9.01 -7.02
C ARG A 71 -22.34 -9.76 -8.25
N ASN A 72 -21.37 -10.67 -8.14
CA ASN A 72 -20.83 -11.46 -9.23
C ASN A 72 -20.49 -10.62 -10.48
N PHE A 73 -19.90 -9.45 -10.28
CA PHE A 73 -19.47 -8.55 -11.37
C PHE A 73 -20.61 -8.06 -12.28
N LYS A 74 -21.87 -8.07 -11.83
CA LYS A 74 -23.02 -7.61 -12.63
C LYS A 74 -23.14 -6.08 -12.73
N ASN A 75 -22.45 -5.35 -11.86
CA ASN A 75 -22.56 -3.88 -11.78
C ASN A 75 -21.32 -3.21 -12.37
N LEU A 76 -21.43 -2.72 -13.60
CA LEU A 76 -20.32 -2.11 -14.32
C LEU A 76 -19.65 -0.97 -13.53
N THR A 77 -20.41 -0.06 -12.92
CA THR A 77 -19.84 1.05 -12.15
C THR A 77 -19.01 0.56 -10.97
N ALA A 78 -19.54 -0.39 -10.18
CA ALA A 78 -18.80 -0.92 -9.04
C ALA A 78 -17.54 -1.67 -9.47
N ASN A 79 -17.59 -2.40 -10.59
CA ASN A 79 -16.43 -3.07 -11.14
C ASN A 79 -15.37 -2.06 -11.63
N LEU A 80 -15.77 -0.97 -12.29
CA LEU A 80 -14.85 0.10 -12.70
C LEU A 80 -14.17 0.73 -11.49
N ILE A 81 -14.92 1.04 -10.44
CA ILE A 81 -14.36 1.61 -9.20
C ILE A 81 -13.40 0.63 -8.54
N LEU A 82 -13.72 -0.67 -8.52
CA LEU A 82 -12.78 -1.70 -8.05
C LEU A 82 -11.48 -1.67 -8.86
N MET A 83 -11.55 -1.64 -10.19
CA MET A 83 -10.35 -1.60 -11.03
C MET A 83 -9.50 -0.34 -10.78
N ILE A 84 -10.14 0.83 -10.68
CA ILE A 84 -9.45 2.09 -10.35
C ILE A 84 -8.81 1.98 -8.96
N SER A 85 -9.52 1.43 -7.98
CA SER A 85 -9.00 1.25 -6.63
C SER A 85 -7.84 0.26 -6.57
N THR A 86 -7.84 -0.80 -7.38
CA THR A 86 -6.72 -1.74 -7.49
C THR A 86 -5.51 -1.07 -8.12
N ILE A 87 -5.70 -0.24 -9.15
CA ILE A 87 -4.61 0.54 -9.76
C ILE A 87 -4.01 1.52 -8.73
N LEU A 88 -4.87 2.24 -8.00
CA LEU A 88 -4.42 3.10 -6.91
C LEU A 88 -3.66 2.30 -5.85
N LEU A 89 -4.15 1.13 -5.44
CA LEU A 89 -3.48 0.27 -4.47
C LEU A 89 -2.07 -0.11 -4.93
N ILE A 90 -1.92 -0.51 -6.19
CA ILE A 90 -0.60 -0.80 -6.78
C ILE A 90 0.32 0.43 -6.71
N LEU A 91 -0.18 1.62 -7.06
CA LEU A 91 0.61 2.86 -6.97
C LEU A 91 1.05 3.17 -5.53
N VAL A 92 0.18 2.96 -4.54
CA VAL A 92 0.57 3.14 -3.13
C VAL A 92 1.62 2.13 -2.72
N LEU A 93 1.44 0.86 -3.09
CA LEU A 93 2.39 -0.20 -2.76
C LEU A 93 3.77 0.08 -3.36
N ILE A 94 3.86 0.65 -4.57
CA ILE A 94 5.12 1.13 -5.15
C ILE A 94 5.74 2.24 -4.29
N GLY A 95 4.93 3.19 -3.82
CA GLY A 95 5.39 4.24 -2.92
C GLY A 95 5.93 3.71 -1.58
N ILE A 96 5.24 2.73 -0.99
CA ILE A 96 5.69 2.08 0.25
C ILE A 96 6.97 1.26 0.00
N ASP A 97 7.08 0.56 -1.13
CA ASP A 97 8.27 -0.21 -1.48
C ASP A 97 9.53 0.68 -1.56
N SER A 98 9.40 1.87 -2.15
CA SER A 98 10.49 2.88 -2.15
C SER A 98 10.92 3.31 -0.74
N ILE A 99 9.98 3.42 0.19
CA ILE A 99 10.27 3.74 1.60
C ILE A 99 11.00 2.56 2.28
N VAL A 100 10.56 1.33 2.02
CA VAL A 100 11.21 0.11 2.54
C VAL A 100 12.63 -0.03 1.98
N ASP A 101 12.84 0.24 0.70
CA ASP A 101 14.16 0.25 0.07
C ASP A 101 15.10 1.30 0.69
N ALA A 102 14.59 2.50 0.96
CA ALA A 102 15.34 3.54 1.66
C ALA A 102 15.77 3.07 3.06
N LEU A 103 14.87 2.38 3.78
CA LEU A 103 15.15 1.83 5.09
C LEU A 103 16.19 0.70 5.04
N ILE A 104 16.08 -0.24 4.10
CA ILE A 104 17.06 -1.33 3.90
C ILE A 104 18.46 -0.77 3.69
N ARG A 105 18.61 0.27 2.84
CA ARG A 105 19.91 0.92 2.57
C ARG A 105 20.51 1.56 3.83
N GLN A 106 19.65 2.12 4.69
CA GLN A 106 20.09 2.75 5.92
C GLN A 106 20.52 1.72 6.98
N THR A 107 19.82 0.60 7.10
CA THR A 107 20.16 -0.47 8.07
C THR A 107 21.28 -1.39 7.61
N SER A 108 21.51 -1.51 6.30
CA SER A 108 22.60 -2.29 5.71
C SER A 108 23.92 -1.52 5.60
N SER A 109 23.94 -0.22 5.94
CA SER A 109 25.15 0.57 5.98
C SER A 109 26.02 0.14 7.17
N TRP A 110 27.05 -0.66 6.88
CA TRP A 110 28.08 -1.03 7.84
C TRP A 110 28.96 0.16 8.19
N THR A 111 29.12 0.45 9.49
CA THR A 111 30.27 1.23 9.95
C THR A 111 31.41 0.25 10.20
N ILE A 112 32.41 0.25 9.32
CA ILE A 112 33.64 -0.53 9.54
C ILE A 112 34.38 0.15 10.70
N TYR A 113 34.26 -0.42 11.90
CA TYR A 113 35.02 0.01 13.06
C TYR A 113 35.84 -1.15 13.62
N PRO A 114 37.16 -0.98 13.83
CA PRO A 114 37.93 0.23 13.52
C PRO A 114 38.21 0.39 12.00
N PRO A 115 38.48 1.62 11.52
CA PRO A 115 38.79 1.87 10.11
C PRO A 115 40.02 1.05 9.66
N LEU A 116 40.11 0.72 8.36
CA LEU A 116 41.16 -0.11 7.73
C LEU A 116 42.61 0.23 8.12
N SER A 117 42.86 1.45 8.59
CA SER A 117 44.16 1.90 9.12
C SER A 117 44.57 1.27 10.46
N ALA A 118 43.65 0.59 11.17
CA ALA A 118 43.88 0.08 12.53
C ALA A 118 44.46 -1.34 12.58
N GLY A 119 44.74 -1.98 11.45
CA GLY A 119 45.56 -3.19 11.40
C GLY A 119 45.05 -4.42 12.19
N GLN A 120 43.73 -4.56 12.39
CA GLN A 120 43.14 -5.72 13.06
C GLN A 120 42.19 -6.49 12.15
N SER A 121 42.07 -7.81 12.41
CA SER A 121 41.28 -8.79 11.67
C SER A 121 39.84 -8.34 11.48
N ILE A 122 39.39 -8.37 10.22
CA ILE A 122 38.01 -8.18 9.81
C ILE A 122 37.16 -9.23 10.54
N PRO A 123 36.19 -8.85 11.39
CA PRO A 123 35.23 -9.81 11.91
C PRO A 123 34.45 -10.38 10.72
N GLU A 124 34.43 -11.70 10.56
CA GLU A 124 33.54 -12.37 9.63
C GLU A 124 32.12 -12.21 10.17
N ILE A 125 31.43 -11.18 9.69
CA ILE A 125 30.05 -10.88 10.08
C ILE A 125 29.15 -11.73 9.22
N GLU A 126 28.43 -12.64 9.86
CA GLU A 126 27.37 -13.41 9.23
C GLU A 126 26.37 -12.47 8.54
N PRO A 127 25.89 -12.79 7.33
CA PRO A 127 24.86 -12.00 6.68
C PRO A 127 23.60 -12.07 7.56
N LYS A 128 23.40 -11.04 8.38
CA LYS A 128 22.21 -10.92 9.21
C LYS A 128 21.02 -10.87 8.27
N GLU A 129 20.22 -11.93 8.29
CA GLU A 129 18.98 -12.05 7.53
C GLU A 129 18.12 -10.81 7.80
N ASN A 130 18.00 -9.95 6.80
CA ASN A 130 17.24 -8.72 6.91
C ASN A 130 15.77 -9.06 6.67
N ASN A 131 14.99 -9.14 7.75
CA ASN A 131 13.51 -9.25 7.68
C ASN A 131 12.86 -8.20 6.74
N LEU A 132 13.54 -7.07 6.51
CA LEU A 132 13.12 -6.02 5.58
C LEU A 132 13.25 -6.42 4.10
N GLU A 133 14.25 -7.22 3.73
CA GLU A 133 14.41 -7.74 2.36
C GLU A 133 13.30 -8.76 2.03
N ILE A 134 12.90 -9.55 3.02
CA ILE A 134 11.73 -10.44 2.93
C ILE A 134 10.45 -9.61 2.75
N LEU A 135 10.32 -8.51 3.50
CA LEU A 135 9.18 -7.60 3.38
C LEU A 135 9.08 -6.97 1.99
N SER A 136 10.18 -6.45 1.44
CA SER A 136 10.21 -5.89 0.07
C SER A 136 9.84 -6.96 -0.97
N SER A 137 10.42 -8.16 -0.86
CA SER A 137 10.07 -9.29 -1.74
C SER A 137 8.58 -9.66 -1.66
N ALA A 138 7.99 -9.64 -0.46
CA ALA A 138 6.57 -9.89 -0.26
C ALA A 138 5.69 -8.77 -0.86
N LEU A 139 6.08 -7.49 -0.68
CA LEU A 139 5.37 -6.35 -1.29
C LEU A 139 5.36 -6.46 -2.82
N PHE A 140 6.49 -6.80 -3.42
CA PHE A 140 6.59 -7.03 -4.86
C PHE A 140 5.66 -8.17 -5.31
N LEU A 141 5.65 -9.29 -4.60
CA LEU A 141 4.76 -10.41 -4.91
C LEU A 141 3.28 -10.02 -4.82
N ILE A 142 2.90 -9.23 -3.80
CA ILE A 142 1.54 -8.70 -3.64
C ILE A 142 1.16 -7.78 -4.81
N GLN A 143 2.08 -6.98 -5.34
CA GLN A 143 1.85 -6.15 -6.53
C GLN A 143 1.59 -7.02 -7.77
N ILE A 144 2.37 -8.08 -7.98
CA ILE A 144 2.15 -9.02 -9.10
C ILE A 144 0.78 -9.70 -8.98
N ILE A 145 0.41 -10.18 -7.79
CA ILE A 145 -0.92 -10.75 -7.53
C ILE A 145 -2.02 -9.72 -7.84
N SER A 146 -1.82 -8.47 -7.43
CA SER A 146 -2.78 -7.38 -7.67
C SER A 146 -2.95 -7.07 -9.16
N LEU A 147 -1.89 -7.16 -9.96
CA LEU A 147 -1.94 -7.02 -11.43
C LEU A 147 -2.70 -8.17 -12.10
N ILE A 148 -2.45 -9.41 -11.67
CA ILE A 148 -3.20 -10.58 -12.15
C ILE A 148 -4.68 -10.42 -11.80
N PHE A 149 -4.97 -9.98 -10.58
CA PHE A 149 -6.33 -9.71 -10.11
C PHE A 149 -7.03 -8.59 -10.90
N LEU A 150 -6.32 -7.51 -11.22
CA LEU A 150 -6.82 -6.42 -12.06
C LEU A 150 -7.21 -6.94 -13.46
N THR A 151 -6.33 -7.75 -14.06
CA THR A 151 -6.57 -8.36 -15.37
C THR A 151 -7.79 -9.28 -15.35
N TYR A 152 -7.92 -10.10 -14.29
CA TYR A 152 -9.09 -10.94 -14.08
C TYR A 152 -10.38 -10.12 -13.96
N CYS A 153 -10.36 -9.02 -13.19
CA CYS A 153 -11.51 -8.14 -13.01
C CYS A 153 -11.94 -7.51 -14.34
N GLY A 154 -10.97 -7.06 -15.15
CA GLY A 154 -11.22 -6.52 -16.48
C GLY A 154 -11.88 -7.54 -17.40
N PHE A 155 -11.29 -8.74 -17.50
CA PHE A 155 -11.83 -9.83 -18.32
C PHE A 155 -13.26 -10.22 -17.90
N LYS A 156 -13.48 -10.42 -16.60
CA LYS A 156 -14.80 -10.82 -16.07
C LYS A 156 -15.85 -9.74 -16.26
N THR A 157 -15.48 -8.48 -16.08
CA THR A 157 -16.37 -7.33 -16.34
C THR A 157 -16.76 -7.26 -17.81
N GLY A 158 -15.79 -7.42 -18.73
CA GLY A 158 -16.05 -7.41 -20.17
C GLY A 158 -16.99 -8.54 -20.61
N ARG A 159 -16.79 -9.76 -20.08
CA ARG A 159 -17.66 -10.92 -20.40
C ARG A 159 -19.10 -10.70 -19.93
N ASN A 160 -19.29 -10.17 -18.72
CA ASN A 160 -20.63 -9.88 -18.20
C ASN A 160 -21.35 -8.75 -18.94
N TYR A 161 -20.60 -7.77 -19.48
CA TYR A 161 -21.20 -6.70 -20.29
C TYR A 161 -21.72 -7.24 -21.63
N LYS A 162 -20.94 -8.09 -22.31
CA LYS A 162 -21.35 -8.73 -23.58
C LYS A 162 -22.59 -9.64 -23.45
N GLN A 163 -22.89 -10.15 -22.26
CA GLN A 163 -24.07 -11.00 -22.03
C GLN A 163 -25.35 -10.23 -21.69
N ASN A 164 -25.25 -8.94 -21.32
CA ASN A 164 -26.39 -8.12 -20.88
C ASN A 164 -26.65 -6.89 -21.78
N GLY A 165 -25.83 -6.68 -22.81
CA GLY A 165 -26.02 -5.67 -23.85
C GLY A 165 -26.39 -6.34 -25.16
#